data_AF-A0A7S3N774-F1
#
_entry.id   AF-A0A7S3N774-F1
#
_cell.length_a   1.000
_cell.length_b   1.000
_cell.length_c   1.000
_cell.angle_alpha   90.00
_cell.angle_beta   90.00
_cell.angle_gamma   90.00
#
_symmetry.space_group_name_H-M   'P 1'
#
loop_
_entity.id
_entity.type
_entity.pdbx_description
1 polymer ?
#
loop_
_entity_poly.entity_id
_entity_poly.type
_entity_poly.pdbx_seq_one_letter_code
_entity_poly.pdbx_strand_id
1 'polypeptide(L)'
;MEASQKKKSRYGKKPKMNWAQRRKMARRSKQNKDTNYELTKFSYKSIKFELYYRRQLDCLLSTCGAETEGDAEGTKDRDFQEFCEFLRRKLPITFRINPLNVGFETLTQMFGSETIIKDWRARMTKQNEAKQVSNEAMQPEAEGEAADKDPSEDLDNLKFTNIEFYPDNLLYQIPISRETLRKNEVLQSIHKFMQMCNDSGLLTRQEIVSMIPPLLLDVRPGHKIFDAC
;
A
#
# COMPACT_ATOMS: atom_id res chain seq x y z
N MET A 1 -48.83 -34.57 52.60
CA MET A 1 -47.45 -34.84 52.14
C MET A 1 -47.58 -35.00 50.63
N GLU A 2 -47.16 -34.09 49.76
CA GLU A 2 -45.80 -33.61 49.51
C GLU A 2 -45.82 -32.17 48.97
N ALA A 3 -44.90 -31.33 49.45
CA ALA A 3 -44.67 -29.99 48.95
C ALA A 3 -43.72 -30.03 47.75
N SER A 4 -44.19 -29.60 46.58
CA SER A 4 -43.40 -29.51 45.35
C SER A 4 -42.40 -28.35 45.44
N GLN A 5 -41.12 -28.66 45.70
CA GLN A 5 -40.03 -27.70 45.71
C GLN A 5 -39.62 -27.29 44.28
N LYS A 6 -40.01 -26.07 43.85
CA LYS A 6 -39.49 -25.46 42.62
C LYS A 6 -38.01 -25.09 42.79
N LYS A 7 -37.12 -25.79 42.07
CA LYS A 7 -35.68 -25.49 41.97
C LYS A 7 -35.45 -24.10 41.35
N LYS A 8 -34.92 -23.15 42.12
CA LYS A 8 -34.43 -21.85 41.62
C LYS A 8 -33.16 -22.07 40.79
N SER A 9 -33.22 -21.72 39.50
CA SER A 9 -32.07 -21.71 38.59
C SER A 9 -31.03 -20.67 39.05
N ARG A 10 -29.82 -21.14 39.40
CA ARG A 10 -28.64 -20.28 39.64
C ARG A 10 -28.07 -19.82 38.30
N TYR A 11 -28.65 -18.79 37.70
CA TYR A 11 -27.96 -18.03 36.66
C TYR A 11 -26.88 -17.17 37.32
N GLY A 12 -25.63 -17.62 37.26
CA GLY A 12 -24.47 -16.83 37.69
C GLY A 12 -24.41 -15.50 36.93
N LYS A 13 -24.41 -14.39 37.66
CA LYS A 13 -24.18 -13.06 37.09
C LYS A 13 -22.79 -13.04 36.45
N LYS A 14 -22.72 -12.87 35.12
CA LYS A 14 -21.44 -12.65 34.42
C LYS A 14 -20.76 -11.40 35.00
N PRO A 15 -19.45 -11.43 35.28
CA PRO A 15 -18.75 -10.29 35.87
C PRO A 15 -18.83 -9.06 34.95
N LYS A 16 -19.11 -7.89 35.54
CA LYS A 16 -19.13 -6.60 34.82
C LYS A 16 -17.70 -6.27 34.38
N MET A 17 -17.37 -6.58 33.13
CA MET A 17 -16.08 -6.20 32.53
C MET A 17 -15.99 -4.69 32.30
N ASN A 18 -14.89 -4.10 32.76
CA ASN A 18 -14.46 -2.73 32.48
C ASN A 18 -14.14 -2.55 30.98
N TRP A 19 -14.36 -1.35 30.45
CA TRP A 19 -14.03 -0.95 29.07
C TRP A 19 -12.62 -1.38 28.61
N ALA A 20 -11.59 -1.24 29.46
CA ALA A 20 -10.23 -1.67 29.18
C ALA A 20 -10.11 -3.19 29.00
N GLN A 21 -10.87 -3.98 29.77
CA GLN A 21 -10.91 -5.44 29.64
C GLN A 21 -11.63 -5.85 28.35
N ARG A 22 -12.73 -5.16 27.99
CA ARG A 22 -13.42 -5.34 26.70
C ARG A 22 -12.50 -5.03 25.52
N ARG A 23 -11.71 -3.97 25.60
CA ARG A 23 -10.77 -3.55 24.55
C ARG A 23 -9.59 -4.54 24.39
N LYS A 24 -9.08 -5.11 25.48
CA LYS A 24 -8.09 -6.20 25.44
C LYS A 24 -8.66 -7.49 24.82
N MET A 25 -9.88 -7.89 25.18
CA MET A 25 -10.54 -9.04 24.56
C MET A 25 -10.84 -8.81 23.07
N ALA A 26 -11.29 -7.60 22.68
CA ALA A 26 -11.51 -7.25 21.28
C ALA A 26 -10.20 -7.28 20.47
N ARG A 27 -9.06 -6.85 21.05
CA ARG A 27 -7.73 -7.00 20.43
C ARG A 27 -7.34 -8.47 20.27
N ARG A 28 -7.52 -9.30 21.30
CA ARG A 28 -7.27 -10.75 21.24
C ARG A 28 -8.17 -11.46 20.23
N SER A 29 -9.44 -11.07 20.13
CA SER A 29 -10.39 -11.60 19.14
C SER A 29 -10.07 -11.13 17.72
N LYS A 30 -9.53 -9.91 17.53
CA LYS A 30 -9.03 -9.47 16.22
C LYS A 30 -7.78 -10.23 15.79
N GLN A 31 -6.92 -10.62 16.74
CA GLN A 31 -5.71 -11.40 16.45
C GLN A 31 -6.02 -12.87 16.10
N ASN A 32 -7.25 -13.34 16.39
CA ASN A 32 -7.71 -14.71 16.13
C ASN A 32 -8.95 -14.77 15.23
N LYS A 33 -9.27 -13.68 14.54
CA LYS A 33 -10.13 -13.74 13.36
C LYS A 33 -9.19 -13.97 12.18
N ASP A 34 -8.77 -15.21 12.04
CA ASP A 34 -8.57 -15.76 10.70
C ASP A 34 -9.90 -15.53 10.00
N THR A 35 -9.97 -14.45 9.25
CA THR A 35 -11.00 -14.30 8.25
C THR A 35 -10.81 -15.52 7.37
N ASN A 36 -11.69 -16.51 7.51
CA ASN A 36 -11.79 -17.64 6.61
C ASN A 36 -12.35 -17.17 5.26
N TYR A 37 -11.72 -16.13 4.70
CA TYR A 37 -11.40 -16.20 3.30
C TYR A 37 -10.37 -17.31 3.25
N GLU A 38 -10.75 -18.48 2.74
CA GLU A 38 -9.76 -19.23 1.98
C GLU A 38 -9.18 -18.17 1.04
N LEU A 39 -7.97 -17.71 1.33
CA LEU A 39 -7.15 -16.99 0.38
C LEU A 39 -7.22 -17.89 -0.84
N THR A 40 -8.09 -17.57 -1.80
CA THR A 40 -8.27 -18.33 -3.02
C THR A 40 -6.86 -18.53 -3.49
N LYS A 41 -6.38 -19.77 -3.35
CA LYS A 41 -4.99 -20.10 -3.58
C LYS A 41 -4.79 -19.68 -5.02
N PHE A 42 -4.12 -18.55 -5.22
CA PHE A 42 -4.11 -17.90 -6.52
C PHE A 42 -3.42 -18.91 -7.44
N SER A 43 -4.24 -19.65 -8.18
CA SER A 43 -3.74 -20.74 -9.00
C SER A 43 -3.13 -20.02 -10.19
N TYR A 44 -1.82 -19.85 -10.16
CA TYR A 44 -1.06 -19.49 -11.34
C TYR A 44 -1.48 -20.43 -12.46
N LYS A 45 -1.75 -19.87 -13.65
CA LYS A 45 -2.38 -20.59 -14.78
C LYS A 45 -3.80 -21.07 -14.49
N SER A 46 -4.58 -20.30 -13.73
CA SER A 46 -6.02 -20.46 -13.70
C SER A 46 -6.54 -20.32 -15.13
N ILE A 47 -6.96 -21.44 -15.71
CA ILE A 47 -7.46 -21.50 -17.08
C ILE A 47 -8.56 -20.44 -17.29
N LYS A 48 -9.41 -20.22 -16.28
CA LYS A 48 -10.46 -19.19 -16.32
C LYS A 48 -9.90 -17.77 -16.43
N PHE A 49 -8.86 -17.45 -15.66
CA PHE A 49 -8.21 -16.14 -15.71
C PHE A 49 -7.58 -15.92 -17.07
N GLU A 50 -6.81 -16.91 -17.55
CA GLU A 50 -6.08 -16.80 -18.80
C GLU A 50 -7.03 -16.65 -19.99
N LEU A 51 -8.04 -17.52 -20.09
CA LEU A 51 -9.04 -17.45 -21.16
C LEU A 51 -9.81 -16.13 -21.16
N TYR A 52 -10.18 -15.63 -19.97
CA TYR A 52 -10.92 -14.37 -19.85
C TYR A 52 -10.10 -13.18 -20.34
N TYR A 53 -8.90 -12.99 -19.78
CA TYR A 53 -8.09 -11.81 -20.09
C TYR A 53 -7.46 -11.87 -21.47
N ARG A 54 -7.06 -13.05 -21.97
CA ARG A 54 -6.60 -13.21 -23.36
C ARG A 54 -7.68 -12.75 -24.34
N ARG A 55 -8.92 -13.23 -24.15
CA ARG A 55 -10.04 -12.83 -25.00
C ARG A 55 -10.38 -11.35 -24.92
N GLN A 56 -10.23 -10.71 -23.75
CA GLN A 56 -10.43 -9.27 -23.63
C GLN A 56 -9.35 -8.46 -24.34
N LEU A 57 -8.08 -8.85 -24.21
CA LEU A 57 -6.96 -8.21 -24.88
C LEU A 57 -7.07 -8.36 -26.41
N ASP A 58 -7.49 -9.52 -26.89
CA ASP A 58 -7.79 -9.74 -28.31
C ASP A 58 -8.87 -8.78 -28.84
N CYS A 59 -9.93 -8.56 -28.05
CA CYS A 59 -10.98 -7.61 -28.42
C CYS A 59 -10.47 -6.16 -28.42
N LEU A 60 -9.65 -5.77 -27.45
CA LEU A 60 -9.06 -4.43 -27.38
C LEU A 60 -8.15 -4.16 -28.59
N LEU A 61 -7.19 -5.05 -28.85
CA LEU A 61 -6.22 -4.89 -29.94
C LEU A 61 -6.89 -4.85 -31.33
N SER A 62 -7.96 -5.63 -31.53
CA SER A 62 -8.71 -5.60 -32.78
C SER A 62 -9.52 -4.31 -32.99
N THR A 63 -9.98 -3.65 -31.92
CA THR A 63 -10.68 -2.36 -32.01
C THR A 63 -9.77 -1.15 -32.18
N CYS A 64 -8.48 -1.26 -31.83
CA CYS A 64 -7.52 -0.16 -31.90
C CYS A 64 -6.86 0.00 -33.28
N GLY A 65 -7.24 -0.79 -34.29
CA GLY A 65 -6.72 -0.66 -35.66
C GLY A 65 -5.24 -1.07 -35.82
N ALA A 66 -4.68 -1.83 -34.88
CA ALA A 66 -3.34 -2.39 -35.00
C ALA A 66 -3.38 -3.59 -35.96
N GLU A 67 -3.39 -3.31 -37.27
CA GLU A 67 -3.14 -4.33 -38.28
C GLU A 67 -1.64 -4.67 -38.27
N THR A 68 -1.26 -5.73 -37.55
CA THR A 68 0.07 -6.32 -37.68
C THR A 68 0.06 -7.29 -38.85
N GLU A 69 0.61 -6.86 -39.99
CA GLU A 69 1.03 -7.77 -41.06
C GLU A 69 2.23 -8.60 -40.58
N GLY A 70 1.98 -9.84 -40.15
CA GLY A 70 2.98 -10.80 -39.66
C GLY A 70 2.57 -11.46 -38.34
N ASP A 71 2.97 -12.73 -38.13
CA ASP A 71 2.75 -13.63 -36.96
C ASP A 71 1.88 -13.09 -35.81
N ALA A 72 0.60 -12.84 -36.10
CA ALA A 72 -0.34 -12.20 -35.18
C ALA A 72 -0.53 -12.99 -33.86
N GLU A 73 -0.34 -14.31 -33.89
CA GLU A 73 -0.43 -15.17 -32.71
C GLU A 73 0.74 -14.94 -31.74
N GLY A 74 1.95 -14.74 -32.26
CA GLY A 74 3.15 -14.51 -31.44
C GLY A 74 3.15 -13.15 -30.74
N THR A 75 2.59 -12.12 -31.39
CA THR A 75 2.47 -10.78 -30.79
C THR A 75 1.45 -10.75 -29.65
N LYS A 76 0.29 -11.40 -29.82
CA LYS A 76 -0.75 -11.48 -28.76
C LYS A 76 -0.26 -12.22 -27.53
N ASP A 77 0.47 -13.31 -27.73
CA ASP A 77 1.08 -14.07 -26.65
C ASP A 77 2.09 -13.23 -25.86
N ARG A 78 2.89 -12.41 -26.57
CA ARG A 78 3.83 -11.49 -25.94
C ARG A 78 3.12 -10.42 -25.11
N ASP A 79 2.09 -9.78 -25.65
CA ASP A 79 1.34 -8.74 -24.93
C ASP A 79 0.66 -9.29 -23.67
N PHE A 80 0.11 -10.50 -23.75
CA PHE A 80 -0.47 -11.18 -22.60
C PHE A 80 0.59 -11.55 -21.56
N GLN A 81 1.78 -11.99 -21.99
CA GLN A 81 2.90 -12.24 -21.09
C GLN A 81 3.34 -10.97 -20.37
N GLU A 82 3.49 -9.86 -21.10
CA GLU A 82 3.85 -8.55 -20.54
C GLU A 82 2.78 -8.07 -19.55
N PHE A 83 1.49 -8.17 -19.90
CA PHE A 83 0.38 -7.90 -18.97
C PHE A 83 0.49 -8.72 -17.68
N CYS A 84 0.74 -10.03 -17.80
CA CYS A 84 0.90 -10.90 -16.65
C CYS A 84 2.14 -10.54 -15.83
N GLU A 85 3.24 -10.11 -16.47
CA GLU A 85 4.42 -9.61 -15.77
C GLU A 85 4.12 -8.33 -15.00
N PHE A 86 3.39 -7.38 -15.60
CA PHE A 86 2.98 -6.15 -14.93
C PHE A 86 2.10 -6.42 -13.71
N LEU A 87 1.12 -7.33 -13.80
CA LEU A 87 0.27 -7.71 -12.67
C LEU A 87 1.05 -8.31 -11.49
N ARG A 88 2.26 -8.84 -11.72
CA ARG A 88 3.14 -9.37 -10.67
C ARG A 88 4.00 -8.30 -10.01
N ARG A 89 4.15 -7.13 -10.63
CA ARG A 89 4.96 -6.05 -10.06
C ARG A 89 4.27 -5.49 -8.84
N LYS A 90 5.07 -5.08 -7.84
CA LYS A 90 4.54 -4.43 -6.65
C LYS A 90 4.10 -3.01 -7.01
N LEU A 91 2.93 -2.62 -6.51
CA LEU A 91 2.44 -1.27 -6.72
C LEU A 91 3.36 -0.25 -6.02
N PRO A 92 3.65 0.88 -6.68
CA PRO A 92 4.39 1.99 -6.09
C PRO A 92 3.55 2.69 -5.02
N ILE A 93 4.22 3.37 -4.09
CA ILE A 93 3.54 4.18 -3.08
C ILE A 93 3.06 5.47 -3.74
N THR A 94 1.79 5.79 -3.54
CA THR A 94 1.12 6.94 -4.15
C THR A 94 0.30 7.68 -3.09
N PHE A 95 0.30 9.01 -3.17
CA PHE A 95 -0.41 9.86 -2.22
C PHE A 95 -0.81 11.20 -2.85
N ARG A 96 -1.95 11.74 -2.41
CA ARG A 96 -2.38 13.10 -2.75
C ARG A 96 -2.26 14.02 -1.55
N ILE A 97 -1.92 15.27 -1.80
CA ILE A 97 -1.92 16.34 -0.81
C ILE A 97 -3.34 16.92 -0.71
N ASN A 98 -3.78 17.21 0.50
CA ASN A 98 -5.08 17.82 0.75
C ASN A 98 -4.97 19.36 0.74
N PRO A 99 -5.52 20.06 -0.26
CA PRO A 99 -5.40 21.51 -0.37
C PRO A 99 -6.21 22.27 0.70
N LEU A 100 -7.11 21.59 1.42
CA LEU A 100 -7.91 22.22 2.48
C LEU A 100 -7.18 22.31 3.83
N ASN A 101 -6.01 21.70 3.95
CA ASN A 101 -5.27 21.64 5.21
C ASN A 101 -4.22 22.76 5.27
N VAL A 102 -4.01 23.33 6.46
CA VAL A 102 -3.05 24.41 6.67
C VAL A 102 -1.64 23.88 6.51
N GLY A 103 -0.86 24.50 5.62
CA GLY A 103 0.53 24.11 5.34
C GLY A 103 0.70 23.12 4.19
N PHE A 104 -0.35 22.92 3.37
CA PHE A 104 -0.23 22.11 2.16
C PHE A 104 0.78 22.73 1.17
N GLU A 105 0.87 24.05 1.09
CA GLU A 105 1.80 24.75 0.18
C GLU A 105 3.25 24.45 0.54
N THR A 106 3.58 24.48 1.84
CA THR A 106 4.91 24.13 2.34
C THR A 106 5.23 22.68 2.00
N LEU A 107 4.26 21.78 2.16
CA LEU A 107 4.42 20.36 1.86
C LEU A 107 4.64 20.13 0.34
N THR A 108 3.88 20.80 -0.52
CA THR A 108 4.02 20.75 -1.98
C THR A 108 5.38 21.30 -2.42
N GLN A 109 5.81 22.45 -1.87
CA GLN A 109 7.14 22.99 -2.14
C GLN A 109 8.25 22.03 -1.70
N MET A 110 8.10 21.43 -0.53
CA MET A 110 9.06 20.48 0.03
C MET A 110 9.19 19.24 -0.86
N PHE A 111 8.09 18.65 -1.33
CA PHE A 111 8.14 17.50 -2.25
C PHE A 111 8.55 17.87 -3.68
N GLY A 112 8.30 19.12 -4.11
CA GLY A 112 8.78 19.64 -5.39
C GLY A 112 10.28 19.93 -5.39
N SER A 113 10.87 20.19 -4.22
CA SER A 113 12.31 20.42 -4.07
C SER A 113 13.08 19.11 -3.88
N GLU A 114 14.15 18.89 -4.65
CA GLU A 114 15.07 17.75 -4.42
C GLU A 114 15.87 17.87 -3.12
N THR A 115 15.79 19.01 -2.43
CA THR A 115 16.55 19.26 -1.20
C THR A 115 16.17 18.28 -0.10
N ILE A 116 14.89 17.90 0.04
CA ILE A 116 14.49 16.94 1.07
C ILE A 116 15.07 15.55 0.84
N ILE A 117 15.17 15.12 -0.42
CA ILE A 117 15.78 13.84 -0.78
C ILE A 117 17.27 13.88 -0.43
N LYS A 118 17.96 14.99 -0.75
CA LYS A 118 19.38 15.19 -0.40
C LYS A 118 19.59 15.22 1.11
N ASP A 119 18.73 15.91 1.85
CA ASP A 119 18.75 15.98 3.32
C ASP A 119 18.54 14.61 3.95
N TRP A 120 17.56 13.85 3.45
CA TRP A 120 17.36 12.49 3.90
C TRP A 120 18.56 11.62 3.56
N ARG A 121 19.06 11.64 2.33
CA ARG A 121 20.29 10.92 1.95
C ARG A 121 21.47 11.25 2.88
N ALA A 122 21.72 12.53 3.17
CA ALA A 122 22.81 12.96 4.04
C ALA A 122 22.64 12.52 5.51
N ARG A 123 21.41 12.53 6.04
CA ARG A 123 21.12 12.00 7.38
C ARG A 123 21.38 10.49 7.44
N MET A 124 21.17 9.79 6.33
CA MET A 124 21.36 8.34 6.24
C MET A 124 22.83 7.93 6.17
N THR A 125 23.67 8.64 5.39
CA THR A 125 25.12 8.35 5.33
C THR A 125 25.74 8.42 6.71
N LYS A 126 25.39 9.45 7.50
CA LYS A 126 25.85 9.61 8.89
C LYS A 126 25.39 8.49 9.81
N GLN A 127 24.19 7.94 9.60
CA GLN A 127 23.63 6.88 10.44
C GLN A 127 24.24 5.51 10.12
N ASN A 128 24.59 5.26 8.84
CA ASN A 128 25.31 4.07 8.42
C ASN A 128 26.79 4.10 8.88
N GLU A 129 27.46 5.25 8.75
CA GLU A 129 28.82 5.46 9.27
C GLU A 129 28.88 5.22 10.78
N ALA A 130 27.91 5.76 11.54
CA ALA A 130 27.85 5.56 13.00
C ALA A 130 27.63 4.08 13.40
N LYS A 131 26.94 3.29 12.57
CA LYS A 131 26.74 1.85 12.81
C LYS A 131 27.95 1.00 12.43
N GLN A 132 28.70 1.38 11.38
CA GLN A 132 29.96 0.72 11.05
C GLN A 132 30.98 0.87 12.18
N VAL A 133 31.10 2.07 12.77
CA VAL A 133 32.01 2.32 13.90
C VAL A 133 31.63 1.51 15.15
N SER A 134 30.33 1.20 15.37
CA SER A 134 29.91 0.35 16.50
C SER A 134 30.08 -1.15 16.26
N ASN A 135 30.11 -1.61 15.00
CA ASN A 135 30.22 -3.03 14.66
C ASN A 135 31.67 -3.52 14.53
N GLU A 136 32.67 -2.63 14.47
CA GLU A 136 34.09 -3.01 14.52
C GLU A 136 34.57 -3.51 15.90
N ALA A 137 33.71 -3.51 16.91
CA ALA A 137 34.03 -3.93 18.28
C ALA A 137 33.62 -5.37 18.66
N MET A 138 33.04 -6.18 17.75
CA MET A 138 32.63 -7.56 18.08
C MET A 138 32.70 -8.49 16.85
N GLN A 139 33.41 -9.62 16.98
CA GLN A 139 33.62 -10.61 15.92
C GLN A 139 32.32 -11.30 15.44
N PRO A 140 32.27 -11.84 14.20
CA PRO A 140 31.04 -12.34 13.58
C PRO A 140 30.87 -13.85 13.75
N GLU A 141 29.76 -14.31 14.32
CA GLU A 141 29.27 -15.69 14.21
C GLU A 141 27.73 -15.66 14.32
N ALA A 142 27.04 -15.75 13.18
CA ALA A 142 25.72 -16.39 13.02
C ALA A 142 25.21 -16.13 11.59
N GLU A 143 25.43 -17.11 10.72
CA GLU A 143 24.80 -17.20 9.41
C GLU A 143 23.29 -17.37 9.56
N GLY A 144 22.55 -16.40 9.03
CA GLY A 144 21.14 -16.51 8.73
C GLY A 144 20.90 -15.91 7.36
N GLU A 145 20.61 -16.76 6.37
CA GLU A 145 20.21 -16.36 5.02
C GLU A 145 18.88 -15.55 5.08
N ALA A 146 18.99 -14.25 5.28
CA ALA A 146 18.06 -13.31 4.71
C ALA A 146 18.76 -12.75 3.47
N ALA A 147 18.14 -12.91 2.29
CA ALA A 147 18.57 -12.25 1.08
C ALA A 147 18.48 -10.73 1.29
N ASP A 148 19.54 -10.16 1.85
CA ASP A 148 19.74 -8.74 2.05
C ASP A 148 20.00 -8.14 0.67
N LYS A 149 18.95 -7.54 0.09
CA LYS A 149 19.17 -6.56 -0.97
C LYS A 149 19.95 -5.42 -0.34
N ASP A 150 21.09 -5.07 -0.96
CA ASP A 150 21.93 -3.96 -0.52
C ASP A 150 21.05 -2.72 -0.27
N PRO A 151 21.06 -2.14 0.94
CA PRO A 151 20.32 -0.91 1.25
C PRO A 151 20.59 0.25 0.30
N SER A 152 21.68 0.21 -0.46
CA SER A 152 22.09 1.23 -1.44
C SER A 152 21.13 1.33 -2.64
N GLU A 153 20.66 0.21 -3.20
CA GLU A 153 19.81 0.21 -4.41
C GLU A 153 18.43 0.83 -4.17
N ASP A 154 17.86 0.63 -2.97
CA ASP A 154 16.55 1.18 -2.61
C ASP A 154 16.59 2.71 -2.43
N LEU A 155 17.77 3.28 -2.16
CA LEU A 155 17.97 4.73 -1.96
C LEU A 155 18.12 5.50 -3.27
N ASP A 156 18.74 4.89 -4.27
CA ASP A 156 18.84 5.46 -5.60
C ASP A 156 17.45 5.58 -6.25
N ASN A 157 16.58 4.64 -5.92
CA ASN A 157 15.18 4.62 -6.35
C ASN A 157 14.26 5.56 -5.56
N LEU A 158 14.74 6.23 -4.52
CA LEU A 158 13.93 7.21 -3.79
C LEU A 158 13.79 8.51 -4.58
N LYS A 159 12.71 8.59 -5.35
CA LYS A 159 12.30 9.78 -6.09
C LYS A 159 10.82 10.09 -5.85
N PHE A 160 10.50 11.36 -5.63
CA PHE A 160 9.13 11.85 -5.68
C PHE A 160 8.84 12.33 -7.10
N THR A 161 7.96 11.61 -7.79
CA THR A 161 7.51 11.97 -9.13
C THR A 161 6.10 12.55 -9.03
N ASN A 162 5.92 13.77 -9.52
CA ASN A 162 4.60 14.37 -9.63
C ASN A 162 3.82 13.75 -10.79
N ILE A 163 2.51 13.61 -10.65
CA ILE A 163 1.64 13.04 -11.68
C ILE A 163 0.81 14.16 -12.32
N GLU A 164 1.15 14.50 -13.56
CA GLU A 164 0.68 15.72 -14.26
C GLU A 164 -0.82 15.76 -14.54
N PHE A 165 -1.49 14.61 -14.69
CA PHE A 165 -2.93 14.61 -14.98
C PHE A 165 -3.78 15.03 -13.76
N TYR A 166 -3.21 14.99 -12.55
CA TYR A 166 -3.94 15.33 -11.34
C TYR A 166 -3.96 16.86 -11.15
N PRO A 167 -5.12 17.46 -10.81
CA PRO A 167 -5.22 18.90 -10.63
C PRO A 167 -4.19 19.45 -9.64
N ASP A 168 -3.74 20.68 -9.93
CA ASP A 168 -2.87 21.49 -9.05
C ASP A 168 -1.53 20.81 -8.67
N ASN A 169 -1.11 19.78 -9.40
CA ASN A 169 0.11 19.01 -9.15
C ASN A 169 0.17 18.46 -7.70
N LEU A 170 -0.96 18.04 -7.14
CA LEU A 170 -1.05 17.58 -5.74
C LEU A 170 -0.83 16.07 -5.56
N LEU A 171 -0.60 15.33 -6.66
CA LEU A 171 -0.40 13.88 -6.63
C LEU A 171 1.07 13.52 -6.85
N TYR A 172 1.61 12.72 -5.93
CA TYR A 172 2.99 12.25 -5.97
C TYR A 172 3.05 10.72 -5.90
N GLN A 173 4.06 10.18 -6.59
CA GLN A 173 4.40 8.77 -6.61
C GLN A 173 5.85 8.56 -6.16
N ILE A 174 6.09 7.49 -5.41
CA ILE A 174 7.40 6.98 -5.05
C ILE A 174 7.54 5.59 -5.66
N PRO A 175 8.55 5.32 -6.50
CA PRO A 175 8.74 4.02 -7.17
C PRO A 175 9.34 2.96 -6.23
N ILE A 176 8.91 2.96 -4.96
CA ILE A 176 9.33 2.02 -3.93
C ILE A 176 8.08 1.28 -3.43
N SER A 177 8.24 -0.02 -3.15
CA SER A 177 7.15 -0.83 -2.60
C SER A 177 6.93 -0.57 -1.11
N ARG A 178 5.69 -0.74 -0.62
CA ARG A 178 5.34 -0.60 0.80
C ARG A 178 6.15 -1.52 1.72
N GLU A 179 6.46 -2.73 1.26
CA GLU A 179 7.25 -3.68 2.04
C GLU A 179 8.69 -3.21 2.19
N THR A 180 9.29 -2.72 1.12
CA THR A 180 10.64 -2.15 1.10
C THR A 180 10.75 -0.97 2.07
N LEU A 181 9.77 -0.06 2.01
CA LEU A 181 9.72 1.12 2.88
C LEU A 181 9.63 0.75 4.38
N ARG A 182 9.04 -0.41 4.72
CA ARG A 182 8.90 -0.87 6.10
C ARG A 182 10.13 -1.63 6.60
N LYS A 183 10.75 -2.44 5.74
CA LYS A 183 11.88 -3.31 6.08
C LYS A 183 13.18 -2.52 6.25
N ASN A 184 13.41 -1.56 5.37
CA ASN A 184 14.65 -0.81 5.38
C ASN A 184 14.61 0.27 6.48
N GLU A 185 15.47 0.14 7.49
CA GLU A 185 15.54 1.07 8.63
C GLU A 185 15.77 2.53 8.20
N VAL A 186 16.50 2.70 7.11
CA VAL A 186 16.82 3.99 6.47
C VAL A 186 15.53 4.66 5.99
N LEU A 187 14.67 3.90 5.31
CA LEU A 187 13.39 4.37 4.78
C LEU A 187 12.29 4.49 5.84
N GLN A 188 12.49 3.96 7.06
CA GLN A 188 11.50 4.07 8.13
C GLN A 188 11.27 5.51 8.58
N SER A 189 12.28 6.38 8.49
CA SER A 189 12.15 7.81 8.81
C SER A 189 11.13 8.48 7.88
N ILE A 190 11.21 8.20 6.58
CA ILE A 190 10.29 8.66 5.53
C ILE A 190 8.91 8.06 5.75
N HIS A 191 8.84 6.76 6.03
CA HIS A 191 7.57 6.10 6.35
C HIS A 191 6.88 6.76 7.55
N LYS A 192 7.61 7.06 8.62
CA LYS A 192 7.08 7.75 9.81
C LYS A 192 6.61 9.16 9.45
N PHE A 193 7.40 9.91 8.69
CA PHE A 193 7.02 11.24 8.21
C PHE A 193 5.71 11.20 7.40
N MET A 194 5.63 10.31 6.40
CA MET A 194 4.40 10.13 5.60
C MET A 194 3.21 9.70 6.44
N GLN A 195 3.42 8.82 7.44
CA GLN A 195 2.37 8.42 8.36
C GLN A 195 1.87 9.59 9.20
N MET A 196 2.78 10.43 9.71
CA MET A 196 2.42 11.64 10.45
C MET A 196 1.61 12.63 9.60
N CYS A 197 2.04 12.88 8.35
CA CYS A 197 1.30 13.74 7.42
C CYS A 197 -0.07 13.14 7.05
N ASN A 198 -0.17 11.81 6.97
CA ASN A 198 -1.44 11.14 6.73
C ASN A 198 -2.38 11.26 7.95
N ASP A 199 -1.83 11.10 9.16
CA ASP A 199 -2.58 11.18 10.41
C ASP A 199 -3.04 12.62 10.73
N SER A 200 -2.27 13.64 10.29
CA SER A 200 -2.68 15.05 10.36
C SER A 200 -3.67 15.46 9.26
N GLY A 201 -3.94 14.58 8.29
CA GLY A 201 -4.80 14.86 7.14
C GLY A 201 -4.20 15.84 6.11
N LEU A 202 -2.88 16.06 6.14
CA LEU A 202 -2.16 16.86 5.15
C LEU A 202 -2.02 16.11 3.82
N LEU A 203 -1.88 14.79 3.88
CA LEU A 203 -1.89 13.92 2.71
C LEU A 203 -2.80 12.71 2.95
N THR A 204 -3.14 12.02 1.87
CA THR A 204 -3.85 10.74 1.91
C THR A 204 -3.19 9.77 0.94
N ARG A 205 -2.82 8.58 1.43
CA ARG A 205 -2.34 7.50 0.56
C ARG A 205 -3.52 6.85 -0.16
N GLN A 206 -3.43 6.77 -1.48
CA GLN A 206 -4.47 6.21 -2.32
C GLN A 206 -3.87 5.82 -3.67
N GLU A 207 -4.34 4.72 -4.26
CA GLU A 207 -3.90 4.29 -5.59
C GLU A 207 -4.32 5.30 -6.67
N ILE A 208 -3.45 5.49 -7.67
CA ILE A 208 -3.69 6.43 -8.77
C ILE A 208 -5.02 6.12 -9.47
N VAL A 209 -5.30 4.85 -9.74
CA VAL A 209 -6.52 4.42 -10.43
C VAL A 209 -7.79 4.75 -9.64
N SER A 210 -7.73 4.81 -8.31
CA SER A 210 -8.86 5.20 -7.47
C SER A 210 -9.13 6.70 -7.48
N MET A 211 -8.19 7.51 -7.98
CA MET A 211 -8.35 8.96 -8.08
C MET A 211 -9.04 9.38 -9.39
N ILE A 212 -9.04 8.54 -10.41
CA ILE A 212 -9.62 8.84 -11.73
C ILE A 212 -11.15 8.97 -11.67
N PRO A 213 -11.92 8.03 -11.06
CA PRO A 213 -13.38 8.10 -11.09
C PRO A 213 -13.96 9.39 -10.48
N PRO A 214 -13.48 9.87 -9.31
CA PRO A 214 -13.96 11.15 -8.75
C PRO A 214 -13.64 12.36 -9.63
N LEU A 215 -12.52 12.36 -10.36
CA LEU A 215 -12.17 13.45 -11.28
C LEU A 215 -13.10 13.48 -12.50
N LEU A 216 -13.41 12.30 -13.05
CA LEU A 216 -14.33 12.17 -14.19
C LEU A 216 -15.80 12.45 -13.84
N LEU A 217 -16.16 12.37 -12.55
CA LEU A 217 -17.51 12.70 -12.08
C LEU A 217 -17.82 14.21 -12.16
N ASP A 218 -16.79 15.07 -12.30
CA ASP A 218 -16.88 16.55 -12.40
C ASP A 218 -17.83 17.16 -11.34
N VAL A 219 -17.55 16.86 -10.08
CA VAL A 219 -18.35 17.35 -8.95
C VAL A 219 -18.16 18.86 -8.79
N ARG A 220 -19.28 19.59 -8.68
CA ARG A 220 -19.30 21.04 -8.47
C ARG A 220 -19.98 21.43 -7.14
N PRO A 221 -19.67 22.61 -6.57
CA PRO A 221 -20.35 23.11 -5.39
C PRO A 221 -21.88 23.12 -5.55
N GLY A 222 -22.59 22.58 -4.56
CA GLY A 222 -24.07 22.47 -4.57
C GLY A 222 -24.62 21.14 -5.11
N HIS A 223 -23.80 20.29 -5.74
CA HIS A 223 -24.22 18.94 -6.11
C HIS A 223 -24.52 18.08 -4.87
N LYS A 224 -25.55 17.24 -4.96
CA LYS A 224 -25.82 16.19 -3.98
C LYS A 224 -25.23 14.88 -4.49
N ILE A 225 -24.24 14.36 -3.78
CA ILE A 225 -23.48 13.18 -4.19
C ILE A 225 -23.89 12.02 -3.31
N PHE A 226 -24.08 10.86 -3.93
CA PHE A 226 -24.29 9.60 -3.25
C PHE A 226 -23.16 8.66 -3.63
N ASP A 227 -22.39 8.23 -2.64
CA ASP A 227 -21.33 7.23 -2.80
C ASP A 227 -21.87 5.88 -2.34
N ALA A 228 -22.03 4.96 -3.29
CA ALA A 228 -22.68 3.68 -3.05
C ALA A 228 -21.72 2.62 -2.51
N CYS A 229 -20.46 2.59 -2.98
CA CYS A 229 -19.37 1.69 -2.57
C CYS A 229 -18.07 2.03 -3.33
#